data_AF-A0A851VZR6-F1
#
_entry.id   AF-A0A851VZR6-F1
#
_cell.length_a   1.000
_cell.length_b   1.000
_cell.length_c   1.000
_cell.angle_alpha   90.00
_cell.angle_beta   90.00
_cell.angle_gamma   90.00
#
_symmetry.space_group_name_H-M   'P 1'
#
loop_
_entity.id
_entity.type
_entity.pdbx_description
1 polymer ?
#
loop_
_entity_poly.entity_id
_entity_poly.type
_entity_poly.pdbx_seq_one_letter_code
_entity_poly.pdbx_strand_id
1 'polypeptide(L)'
;REALRAEFPRRKDSLQRWELLRARLERARGRAPGPPHPDPEWELMLQLCFPRLDSAVSKGLNHLLKSPFSVHPKTGRISVPLDLQRLDQFDPFAVPTITSLCQELDAADSDGEQEDGGATEPKRRVRDYKKTSLAPYVRVFEQFVEGMESARRGERIRRSGEC
;
A
#
# COMPACT_ATOMS: atom_id res chain seq x y z
N ARG A 1 15.58 -8.87 34.22
CA ARG A 1 16.25 -7.79 33.43
C ARG A 1 17.75 -8.02 33.29
N GLU A 2 18.49 -8.27 34.38
CA GLU A 2 19.95 -8.45 34.37
C GLU A 2 20.43 -9.69 33.61
N ALA A 3 19.74 -10.84 33.77
CA ALA A 3 20.10 -12.06 33.08
C ALA A 3 20.01 -11.95 31.54
N LEU A 4 18.96 -11.29 31.00
CA LEU A 4 18.85 -11.06 29.55
C LEU A 4 19.95 -10.14 29.04
N ARG A 5 20.34 -9.10 29.81
CA ARG A 5 21.44 -8.20 29.45
C ARG A 5 22.78 -8.92 29.36
N ALA A 6 23.02 -9.91 30.23
CA ALA A 6 24.25 -10.70 30.20
C ALA A 6 24.28 -11.74 29.07
N GLU A 7 23.12 -12.27 28.67
CA GLU A 7 23.03 -13.36 27.70
C GLU A 7 22.81 -12.91 26.26
N PHE A 8 22.18 -11.75 26.03
CA PHE A 8 21.96 -11.23 24.67
C PHE A 8 23.26 -11.02 23.88
N PRO A 9 24.36 -10.49 24.47
CA PRO A 9 25.64 -10.40 23.77
C PRO A 9 26.26 -11.75 23.41
N ARG A 10 25.84 -12.84 24.08
CA ARG A 10 26.33 -14.21 23.83
C ARG A 10 25.56 -14.92 22.71
N ARG A 11 24.58 -14.28 22.07
CA ARG A 11 23.79 -14.84 20.97
C ARG A 11 24.23 -14.21 19.66
N LYS A 12 24.29 -15.03 18.59
CA LYS A 12 24.89 -14.65 17.31
C LYS A 12 24.01 -13.67 16.53
N ASP A 13 22.70 -13.84 16.58
CA ASP A 13 21.75 -13.09 15.75
C ASP A 13 20.46 -12.72 16.53
N SER A 14 19.56 -12.01 15.87
CA SER A 14 18.29 -11.57 16.45
C SER A 14 17.29 -12.71 16.65
N LEU A 15 17.36 -13.79 15.84
CA LEU A 15 16.48 -14.96 15.99
C LEU A 15 16.79 -15.69 17.30
N GLN A 16 18.06 -15.98 17.56
CA GLN A 16 18.48 -16.62 18.80
C GLN A 16 18.17 -15.79 20.05
N ARG A 17 18.26 -14.45 19.95
CA ARG A 17 17.88 -13.54 21.04
C ARG A 17 16.38 -13.55 21.28
N TRP A 18 15.58 -13.61 20.21
CA TRP A 18 14.12 -13.69 20.27
C TRP A 18 13.64 -15.01 20.89
N GLU A 19 14.21 -16.15 20.48
CA GLU A 19 13.92 -17.46 21.06
C GLU A 19 14.25 -17.52 22.56
N LEU A 20 15.40 -16.98 22.96
CA LEU A 20 15.78 -16.88 24.38
C LEU A 20 14.77 -16.03 25.17
N LEU A 21 14.32 -14.90 24.59
CA LEU A 21 13.33 -14.04 25.20
C LEU A 21 11.99 -14.76 25.37
N ARG A 22 11.45 -15.37 24.31
CA ARG A 22 10.21 -16.16 24.35
C ARG A 22 10.26 -17.25 25.42
N ALA A 23 11.32 -18.05 25.43
CA ALA A 23 11.49 -19.12 26.42
C ALA A 23 11.55 -18.60 27.87
N ARG A 24 12.01 -17.36 28.08
CA ARG A 24 12.03 -16.71 29.40
C ARG A 24 10.66 -16.18 29.80
N LEU A 25 9.94 -15.57 28.86
CA LEU A 25 8.58 -15.07 29.08
C LEU A 25 7.62 -16.22 29.42
N GLU A 26 7.72 -17.34 28.71
CA GLU A 26 6.89 -18.53 28.98
C GLU A 26 7.13 -19.10 30.39
N ARG A 27 8.39 -19.21 30.80
CA ARG A 27 8.75 -19.63 32.16
C ARG A 27 8.24 -18.67 33.25
N ALA A 28 8.17 -17.38 32.95
CA ALA A 28 7.67 -16.38 33.88
C ALA A 28 6.14 -16.44 34.00
N ARG A 29 5.43 -16.70 32.89
CA ARG A 29 3.97 -16.87 32.85
C ARG A 29 3.50 -18.02 33.74
N GLY A 30 4.17 -19.17 33.70
CA GLY A 30 3.83 -20.33 34.55
C GLY A 30 4.09 -20.15 36.04
N ARG A 31 4.69 -19.03 36.48
CA ARG A 31 5.09 -18.77 37.87
C ARG A 31 4.35 -17.61 38.55
N ALA A 32 3.56 -16.83 37.83
CA ALA A 32 2.94 -15.61 38.38
C ALA A 32 1.59 -15.92 39.06
N PRO A 33 1.43 -15.65 40.38
CA PRO A 33 0.12 -15.68 41.02
C PRO A 33 -0.61 -14.35 40.78
N GLY A 34 -1.71 -14.36 40.05
CA GLY A 34 -2.53 -13.16 39.81
C GLY A 34 -3.33 -13.21 38.51
N PRO A 35 -4.21 -12.21 38.27
CA PRO A 35 -4.89 -12.08 36.99
C PRO A 35 -3.87 -11.92 35.85
N PRO A 36 -4.18 -12.42 34.64
CA PRO A 36 -3.25 -12.38 33.53
C PRO A 36 -2.91 -10.92 33.19
N HIS A 37 -1.64 -10.54 33.37
CA HIS A 37 -1.10 -9.35 32.76
C HIS A 37 -1.13 -9.50 31.23
N PRO A 38 -1.27 -8.39 30.47
CA PRO A 38 -1.05 -8.43 29.02
C PRO A 38 0.29 -9.08 28.71
N ASP A 39 0.27 -9.96 27.71
CA ASP A 39 1.42 -10.77 27.36
C ASP A 39 2.55 -9.86 26.84
N PRO A 40 3.71 -9.77 27.53
CA PRO A 40 4.82 -8.91 27.14
C PRO A 40 5.42 -9.27 25.78
N GLU A 41 5.21 -10.51 25.30
CA GLU A 41 5.57 -10.87 23.93
C GLU A 41 4.70 -10.12 22.91
N TRP A 42 3.38 -10.14 23.12
CA TRP A 42 2.42 -9.41 22.29
C TRP A 42 2.64 -7.91 22.38
N GLU A 43 2.94 -7.35 23.57
CA GLU A 43 3.27 -5.93 23.72
C GLU A 43 4.46 -5.52 22.84
N LEU A 44 5.53 -6.32 22.83
CA LEU A 44 6.70 -6.09 21.98
C LEU A 44 6.36 -6.20 20.50
N MET A 45 5.62 -7.23 20.11
CA MET A 45 5.19 -7.43 18.71
C MET A 45 4.32 -6.26 18.24
N LEU A 46 3.37 -5.80 19.05
CA LEU A 46 2.51 -4.66 18.72
C LEU A 46 3.33 -3.37 18.65
N GLN A 47 4.21 -3.11 19.61
CA GLN A 47 5.02 -1.90 19.62
C GLN A 47 5.95 -1.77 18.40
N LEU A 48 6.44 -2.89 17.88
CA LEU A 48 7.37 -2.94 16.75
C LEU A 48 6.68 -3.07 15.39
N CYS A 49 5.59 -3.84 15.31
CA CYS A 49 4.99 -4.23 14.03
C CYS A 49 3.60 -3.64 13.78
N PHE A 50 2.90 -3.14 14.81
CA PHE A 50 1.58 -2.53 14.62
C PHE A 50 1.70 -1.16 13.94
N PRO A 51 0.81 -0.81 12.98
CA PRO A 51 0.87 0.47 12.29
C PRO A 51 0.72 1.64 13.26
N ARG A 52 1.62 2.62 13.15
CA ARG A 52 1.52 3.90 13.87
C ARG A 52 0.58 4.80 13.10
N LEU A 53 -0.61 5.01 13.64
CA LEU A 53 -1.65 5.82 13.01
C LEU A 53 -1.42 7.31 13.29
N ASP A 54 -1.32 8.12 12.24
CA ASP A 54 -1.39 9.57 12.38
C ASP A 54 -2.85 9.98 12.65
N SER A 55 -3.23 10.01 13.93
CA SER A 55 -4.62 10.25 14.30
C SER A 55 -5.19 11.60 13.82
N ALA A 56 -4.34 12.59 13.53
CA ALA A 56 -4.79 13.90 13.07
C ALA A 56 -5.47 13.82 11.70
N VAL A 57 -5.06 12.86 10.85
CA VAL A 57 -5.60 12.71 9.49
C VAL A 57 -7.01 12.09 9.47
N SER A 58 -7.46 11.47 10.57
CA SER A 58 -8.75 10.77 10.64
C SER A 58 -9.80 11.42 11.55
N LYS A 59 -9.42 12.42 12.36
CA LYS A 59 -10.33 13.05 13.35
C LYS A 59 -11.19 14.16 12.76
N GLY A 60 -10.65 14.96 11.85
CA GLY A 60 -11.31 16.14 11.31
C GLY A 60 -11.90 15.88 9.91
N LEU A 61 -13.13 16.32 9.69
CA LEU A 61 -13.78 16.21 8.37
C LEU A 61 -13.14 17.11 7.29
N ASN A 62 -12.42 18.16 7.70
CA ASN A 62 -11.81 19.14 6.80
C ASN A 62 -10.33 18.86 6.50
N HIS A 63 -9.83 17.66 6.84
CA HIS A 63 -8.42 17.33 6.60
C HIS A 63 -8.16 17.15 5.11
N LEU A 64 -7.14 17.82 4.58
CA LEU A 64 -6.74 17.70 3.18
C LEU A 64 -5.72 16.59 3.03
N LEU A 65 -6.08 15.55 2.26
CA LEU A 65 -5.15 14.50 1.84
C LEU A 65 -4.69 14.73 0.40
N LYS A 66 -3.56 14.11 0.07
CA LYS A 66 -3.04 14.07 -1.30
C LYS A 66 -4.01 13.32 -2.21
N SER A 67 -4.26 13.87 -3.40
CA SER A 67 -5.04 13.19 -4.44
C SER A 67 -4.31 11.96 -4.97
N PRO A 68 -5.01 10.85 -5.26
CA PRO A 68 -4.48 9.77 -6.07
C PRO A 68 -3.91 10.29 -7.39
N PHE A 69 -2.89 9.62 -7.90
CA PHE A 69 -2.13 9.96 -9.11
C PHE A 69 -1.37 11.30 -9.08
N SER A 70 -1.32 11.99 -7.93
CA SER A 70 -0.47 13.19 -7.79
C SER A 70 1.02 12.82 -7.86
N VAL A 71 1.81 13.69 -8.47
CA VAL A 71 3.28 13.59 -8.49
C VAL A 71 3.85 14.04 -7.14
N HIS A 72 4.71 13.23 -6.54
CA HIS A 72 5.44 13.63 -5.34
C HIS A 72 6.59 14.59 -5.70
N PRO A 73 6.62 15.84 -5.18
CA PRO A 73 7.50 16.89 -5.70
C PRO A 73 8.99 16.58 -5.58
N LYS A 74 9.41 15.87 -4.52
CA LYS A 74 10.83 15.56 -4.29
C LYS A 74 11.33 14.31 -5.02
N THR A 75 10.44 13.38 -5.36
CA THR A 75 10.83 12.07 -5.88
C THR A 75 10.38 11.86 -7.32
N GLY A 76 9.49 12.70 -7.83
CA GLY A 76 8.85 12.54 -9.14
C GLY A 76 7.90 11.34 -9.23
N ARG A 77 7.79 10.50 -8.19
CA ARG A 77 6.97 9.29 -8.20
C ARG A 77 5.49 9.63 -8.18
N ILE A 78 4.71 8.85 -8.93
CA ILE A 78 3.25 8.96 -8.95
C ILE A 78 2.65 8.31 -7.71
N SER A 79 1.65 8.96 -7.11
CA SER A 79 0.89 8.39 -5.96
C SER A 79 -0.11 7.36 -6.47
N VAL A 80 0.36 6.14 -6.72
CA VAL A 80 -0.44 5.06 -7.33
C VAL A 80 -1.33 4.31 -6.33
N PRO A 81 -2.52 3.82 -6.75
CA PRO A 81 -3.29 2.85 -5.98
C PRO A 81 -2.52 1.56 -5.72
N LEU A 82 -2.81 0.91 -4.60
CA LEU A 82 -2.21 -0.37 -4.21
C LEU A 82 -3.16 -1.51 -4.51
N ASP A 83 -2.65 -2.56 -5.18
CA ASP A 83 -3.36 -3.82 -5.35
C ASP A 83 -3.25 -4.65 -4.07
N LEU A 84 -4.38 -4.84 -3.38
CA LEU A 84 -4.43 -5.60 -2.14
C LEU A 84 -4.20 -7.11 -2.34
N GLN A 85 -4.41 -7.65 -3.54
CA GLN A 85 -4.16 -9.06 -3.84
C GLN A 85 -2.66 -9.37 -4.03
N ARG A 86 -1.87 -8.34 -4.32
CA ARG A 86 -0.42 -8.45 -4.61
C ARG A 86 0.41 -7.50 -3.75
N LEU A 87 -0.09 -7.14 -2.57
CA LEU A 87 0.52 -6.12 -1.71
C LEU A 87 1.96 -6.47 -1.30
N ASP A 88 2.25 -7.75 -1.03
CA ASP A 88 3.60 -8.21 -0.67
C ASP A 88 4.63 -8.03 -1.80
N GLN A 89 4.16 -7.84 -3.04
CA GLN A 89 5.00 -7.62 -4.22
C GLN A 89 5.17 -6.12 -4.54
N PHE A 90 4.51 -5.23 -3.80
CA PHE A 90 4.60 -3.81 -4.04
C PHE A 90 5.96 -3.26 -3.63
N ASP A 91 6.72 -2.76 -4.60
CA ASP A 91 7.99 -2.07 -4.38
C ASP A 91 7.81 -0.54 -4.53
N PRO A 92 7.96 0.26 -3.45
CA PRO A 92 7.85 1.71 -3.51
C PRO A 92 8.94 2.37 -4.37
N PHE A 93 10.05 1.69 -4.64
CA PHE A 93 11.14 2.21 -5.47
C PHE A 93 10.91 2.01 -6.96
N ALA A 94 10.13 0.99 -7.34
CA ALA A 94 9.74 0.68 -8.72
C ALA A 94 8.52 1.46 -9.23
N VAL A 95 7.86 2.24 -8.37
CA VAL A 95 6.73 3.10 -8.76
C VAL A 95 7.18 4.11 -9.84
N PRO A 96 6.43 4.25 -10.95
CA PRO A 96 6.84 5.11 -12.06
C PRO A 96 6.98 6.57 -11.64
N THR A 97 7.91 7.26 -12.30
CA THR A 97 8.13 8.69 -12.13
C THR A 97 7.48 9.46 -13.27
N ILE A 98 7.16 10.73 -13.07
CA ILE A 98 6.63 11.58 -14.13
C ILE A 98 7.59 11.62 -15.34
N THR A 99 8.90 11.68 -15.09
CA THR A 99 9.91 11.70 -16.14
C THR A 99 9.94 10.40 -16.94
N SER A 100 9.88 9.24 -16.28
CA SER A 100 9.85 7.95 -16.97
C SER A 100 8.59 7.78 -17.80
N LEU A 101 7.43 8.24 -17.29
CA LEU A 101 6.17 8.18 -18.04
C LEU A 101 6.19 9.07 -19.28
N CYS A 102 6.76 10.28 -19.19
CA CYS A 102 6.95 11.14 -20.37
C CYS A 102 7.83 10.46 -21.43
N GLN A 103 8.94 9.85 -21.01
CA GLN A 103 9.84 9.12 -21.92
C GLN A 103 9.15 7.93 -22.59
N GLU A 104 8.34 7.17 -21.85
CA GLU A 104 7.55 6.06 -22.40
C GLU A 104 6.53 6.54 -23.44
N LEU A 105 5.90 7.70 -23.22
CA LEU A 105 4.96 8.30 -24.17
C LEU A 105 5.66 8.76 -25.45
N ASP A 106 6.76 9.50 -25.31
CA ASP A 106 7.54 10.01 -26.44
C ASP A 106 8.04 8.85 -27.32
N ALA A 107 8.52 7.77 -26.71
CA ALA A 107 8.94 6.56 -27.42
C ALA A 107 7.76 5.88 -28.13
N ALA A 108 6.63 5.73 -27.45
CA ALA A 108 5.45 5.04 -27.99
C ALA A 108 4.69 5.82 -29.08
N ASP A 109 4.97 7.12 -29.23
CA ASP A 109 4.51 7.92 -30.35
C ASP A 109 5.50 7.89 -31.52
N SER A 110 6.82 7.83 -31.25
CA SER A 110 7.83 7.66 -32.30
C SER A 110 7.74 6.32 -33.05
N ASP A 111 7.31 5.26 -32.37
CA ASP A 111 7.06 3.94 -33.00
C ASP A 111 5.77 3.91 -33.84
N GLY A 112 4.88 4.89 -33.67
CA GLY A 112 3.60 5.00 -34.38
C GLY A 112 3.66 5.79 -35.69
N GLU A 113 4.79 6.44 -35.99
CA GLU A 113 4.96 7.30 -37.18
C GLU A 113 5.53 6.56 -38.41
N GLN A 114 5.76 5.24 -38.33
CA GLN A 114 6.21 4.43 -39.48
C GLN A 114 5.09 3.79 -40.33
N GLU A 115 3.82 3.93 -39.95
CA GLU A 115 2.70 3.50 -40.81
C GLU A 115 1.69 4.64 -41.07
N ASP A 116 1.75 5.10 -42.33
CA ASP A 116 0.69 5.75 -43.10
C ASP A 116 0.67 7.29 -43.16
N GLY A 117 1.29 7.80 -44.24
CA GLY A 117 1.07 9.14 -44.76
C GLY A 117 -0.31 9.26 -45.41
N GLY A 118 -1.34 9.48 -44.61
CA GLY A 118 -2.69 9.72 -45.08
C GLY A 118 -3.53 10.50 -44.07
N ALA A 119 -3.82 11.77 -44.36
CA ALA A 119 -4.72 12.59 -43.57
C ALA A 119 -6.13 11.98 -43.50
N THR A 120 -6.69 11.72 -42.31
CA THR A 120 -8.12 11.94 -41.95
C THR A 120 -8.46 11.42 -40.53
N GLU A 121 -9.24 12.24 -39.80
CA GLU A 121 -10.03 11.95 -38.58
C GLU A 121 -9.30 11.72 -37.23
N PRO A 122 -9.81 12.29 -36.12
CA PRO A 122 -9.30 12.03 -34.78
C PRO A 122 -9.78 10.64 -34.35
N LYS A 123 -9.10 9.59 -34.82
CA LYS A 123 -9.23 8.23 -34.29
C LYS A 123 -9.12 8.33 -32.78
N ARG A 124 -10.26 8.13 -32.11
CA ARG A 124 -10.50 8.17 -30.66
C ARG A 124 -9.24 7.70 -29.92
N ARG A 125 -8.35 8.65 -29.58
CA ARG A 125 -6.97 8.36 -29.13
C ARG A 125 -7.06 7.30 -28.04
N VAL A 126 -6.49 6.12 -28.28
CA VAL A 126 -6.30 5.13 -27.21
C VAL A 126 -5.59 5.90 -26.11
N ARG A 127 -6.26 6.13 -24.97
CA ARG A 127 -5.77 7.06 -23.95
C ARG A 127 -4.29 6.77 -23.68
N ASP A 128 -3.43 7.75 -23.92
CA ASP A 128 -1.99 7.53 -24.15
C ASP A 128 -1.31 6.83 -22.95
N TYR A 129 -1.82 7.02 -21.73
CA TYR A 129 -1.34 6.32 -20.53
C TYR A 129 -1.38 4.79 -20.65
N LYS A 130 -2.23 4.21 -21.49
CA LYS A 130 -2.31 2.76 -21.69
C LYS A 130 -1.03 2.18 -22.29
N LYS A 131 -0.22 3.01 -22.95
CA LYS A 131 1.09 2.64 -23.49
C LYS A 131 2.22 2.76 -22.45
N THR A 132 1.90 3.19 -21.23
CA THR A 132 2.88 3.46 -20.17
C THR A 132 2.78 2.47 -19.03
N SER A 133 3.81 2.44 -18.19
CA SER A 133 3.89 1.73 -16.92
C SER A 133 2.88 2.22 -15.87
N LEU A 134 2.16 3.32 -16.14
CA LEU A 134 1.03 3.76 -15.31
C LEU A 134 -0.23 2.90 -15.51
N ALA A 135 -0.37 2.24 -16.66
CA ALA A 135 -1.60 1.53 -17.03
C ALA A 135 -2.08 0.47 -16.00
N PRO A 136 -1.20 -0.37 -15.41
CA PRO A 136 -1.64 -1.35 -14.41
C PRO A 136 -2.27 -0.71 -13.17
N TYR A 137 -1.73 0.42 -12.73
CA TYR A 137 -2.24 1.16 -11.57
C TYR A 137 -3.58 1.82 -11.85
N VAL A 138 -3.80 2.30 -13.08
CA VAL A 138 -5.12 2.80 -13.50
C VAL A 138 -6.16 1.69 -13.50
N ARG A 139 -5.81 0.48 -13.92
CA ARG A 139 -6.73 -0.67 -13.87
C ARG A 139 -7.17 -1.00 -12.45
N VAL A 140 -6.26 -0.96 -11.47
CA VAL A 140 -6.60 -1.14 -10.05
C VAL A 140 -7.62 -0.09 -9.59
N PHE A 141 -7.44 1.16 -10.02
CA PHE A 141 -8.39 2.23 -9.72
C PHE A 141 -9.75 2.06 -10.41
N GLU A 142 -9.76 1.66 -11.68
CA GLU A 142 -10.98 1.37 -12.45
C GLU A 142 -11.82 0.29 -11.73
N GLN A 143 -11.19 -0.82 -11.32
CA GLN A 143 -11.85 -1.88 -10.55
C GLN A 143 -12.44 -1.38 -9.22
N PHE A 144 -11.73 -0.50 -8.51
CA PHE A 144 -12.23 0.11 -7.28
C PHE A 144 -13.47 0.97 -7.54
N VAL A 145 -13.45 1.81 -8.58
CA VAL A 145 -14.60 2.66 -8.95
C VAL A 145 -15.80 1.81 -9.40
N GLU A 146 -15.57 0.79 -10.22
CA GLU A 146 -16.62 -0.16 -10.65
C GLU A 146 -17.28 -0.86 -9.44
N GLY A 147 -16.48 -1.24 -8.43
CA GLY A 147 -16.98 -1.80 -7.17
C GLY A 147 -17.86 -0.81 -6.40
N MET A 148 -17.44 0.45 -6.31
CA MET A 148 -18.24 1.51 -5.68
C MET A 148 -19.56 1.77 -6.41
N GLU A 149 -19.54 1.82 -7.74
CA GLU A 149 -20.73 2.01 -8.56
C GLU A 149 -21.74 0.88 -8.37
N SER A 150 -21.25 -0.36 -8.38
CA SER A 150 -22.06 -1.55 -8.17
C SER A 150 -22.74 -1.55 -6.79
N ALA A 151 -21.99 -1.20 -5.73
CA ALA A 151 -22.53 -1.11 -4.37
C ALA A 151 -23.63 -0.04 -4.27
N ARG A 152 -23.40 1.16 -4.82
CA ARG A 152 -24.39 2.25 -4.82
C ARG A 152 -25.66 1.91 -5.60
N ARG A 153 -25.53 1.21 -6.73
CA ARG A 153 -26.68 0.73 -7.50
C ARG A 153 -27.50 -0.28 -6.68
N GLY A 154 -26.85 -1.20 -5.98
CA GLY A 154 -27.50 -2.16 -5.08
C GLY A 154 -28.28 -1.49 -3.95
N GLU A 155 -27.68 -0.49 -3.29
CA GLU A 155 -28.36 0.28 -2.23
C GLU A 155 -29.58 1.04 -2.74
N ARG A 156 -29.47 1.65 -3.93
CA ARG A 156 -30.59 2.38 -4.55
C ARG A 156 -31.75 1.46 -4.89
N ILE A 157 -31.48 0.26 -5.42
CA ILE A 157 -32.51 -0.74 -5.73
C ILE A 157 -33.21 -1.21 -4.45
N ARG A 158 -32.45 -1.50 -3.39
CA ARG A 158 -33.02 -1.90 -2.09
C ARG A 158 -33.95 -0.83 -1.52
N ARG A 159 -33.53 0.45 -1.55
CA ARG A 159 -34.36 1.58 -1.08
C ARG A 159 -35.62 1.80 -1.92
N SER A 160 -35.62 1.44 -3.22
CA SER A 160 -36.80 1.55 -4.08
C SER A 160 -37.78 0.38 -3.97
N GLY A 161 -37.34 -0.78 -3.46
CA GLY A 161 -38.20 -1.95 -3.25
C GLY A 161 -38.88 -2.02 -1.88
N GLU A 162 -38.57 -1.08 -0.99
CA GLU A 162 -39.19 -0.91 0.34
C GLU A 162 -40.36 0.10 0.32
N CYS A 163 -40.77 0.57 -0.87
CA CYS A 163 -41.96 1.41 -1.07
C CYS A 163 -43.14 0.61 -1.63
#